data_AF-X1W1I3-F1
#
_entry.id   AF-X1W1I3-F1
#
_cell.length_a   1.000
_cell.length_b   1.000
_cell.length_c   1.000
_cell.angle_alpha   90.00
_cell.angle_beta   90.00
_cell.angle_gamma   90.00
#
_symmetry.space_group_name_H-M   'P 1'
#
loop_
_entity.id
_entity.type
_entity.pdbx_description
1 polymer ?
#
loop_
_entity_poly.entity_id
_entity_poly.type
_entity_poly.pdbx_seq_one_letter_code
_entity_poly.pdbx_strand_id
1 'polypeptide(L)' 'MNRTKIEWTDYTWNPMTGCSRRCPYCYAHRMAKRLAGRYGYPKDDPFRVTFHPERLKEPRSVKKPSK' A
#
# COMPACT_ATOMS: atom_id res chain seq x y z
N MET A 1 -2.27 -1.29 8.98
CA MET A 1 -1.37 -2.33 8.43
C MET A 1 -2.17 -3.57 8.07
N ASN A 2 -1.86 -4.19 6.93
CA ASN A 2 -2.62 -5.33 6.43
C ASN A 2 -1.91 -6.63 6.76
N ARG A 3 -2.63 -7.62 7.28
CA ARG A 3 -2.09 -8.99 7.40
C ARG A 3 -1.81 -9.55 6.03
N THR A 4 -0.73 -10.32 5.93
CA THR A 4 -0.30 -10.90 4.66
C THR A 4 -0.09 -12.40 4.80
N LYS A 5 -0.03 -13.07 3.64
CA LYS A 5 0.35 -14.48 3.50
C LYS A 5 1.78 -14.63 3.00
N ILE A 6 2.56 -13.54 3.01
CA ILE A 6 3.99 -13.59 2.68
C ILE A 6 4.69 -14.35 3.81
N GLU A 7 5.46 -15.38 3.44
CA GLU A 7 6.02 -16.34 4.38
C GLU A 7 6.84 -15.70 5.53
N TRP A 8 7.54 -14.62 5.22
CA TRP A 8 8.53 -14.00 6.11
C TRP A 8 8.01 -12.77 6.88
N THR A 9 6.77 -12.31 6.66
CA THR A 9 6.25 -11.14 7.39
C THR A 9 4.77 -11.30 7.72
N ASP A 10 4.37 -10.84 8.90
CA ASP A 10 2.97 -10.90 9.32
C ASP A 10 2.13 -9.74 8.78
N TYR A 11 2.76 -8.58 8.53
CA TYR A 11 2.06 -7.34 8.16
C TYR A 11 2.77 -6.56 7.06
N THR A 12 1.99 -5.91 6.20
CA THR A 12 2.48 -4.89 5.28
C THR A 12 2.10 -3.50 5.77
N TRP A 13 3.07 -2.60 5.76
CA TRP A 13 2.90 -1.20 6.11
C TRP A 13 3.15 -0.32 4.89
N ASN A 14 2.08 0.29 4.37
CA ASN A 14 2.11 1.08 3.13
C ASN A 14 1.69 2.53 3.42
N PRO A 15 2.60 3.39 3.93
CA PRO A 15 2.35 4.82 4.09
C PRO A 15 2.34 5.57 2.76
N MET A 16 2.81 4.94 1.68
CA MET A 16 2.80 5.47 0.32
C MET A 16 2.07 4.50 -0.61
N THR A 17 1.31 5.04 -1.56
CA THR A 17 0.72 4.26 -2.67
C THR A 17 1.10 4.88 -4.01
N GLY A 18 1.21 4.06 -5.04
CA GLY A 18 1.61 4.51 -6.38
C GLY A 18 3.13 4.58 -6.56
N CYS A 19 3.56 4.91 -7.77
CA CYS A 19 4.97 5.06 -8.14
C CYS A 19 5.09 6.02 -9.32
N SER A 20 6.13 6.84 -9.35
CA SER A 20 6.40 7.74 -10.48
C SER A 20 6.78 7.00 -11.77
N ARG A 21 7.27 5.76 -11.66
CA ARG A 21 7.68 4.94 -12.80
C ARG A 21 6.51 4.13 -13.35
N ARG A 22 6.32 4.17 -14.68
CA ARG A 22 5.27 3.40 -15.38
C ARG A 22 5.87 2.18 -16.10
N CYS A 23 6.46 1.25 -15.34
CA CYS A 23 7.06 0.05 -15.94
C CYS A 23 5.99 -0.82 -16.62
N PRO A 24 6.26 -1.39 -17.81
CA PRO A 24 5.28 -2.18 -18.57
C PRO A 24 4.84 -3.46 -17.84
N TYR A 25 5.70 -4.01 -17.00
CA TYR A 25 5.45 -5.23 -16.21
C TYR A 25 4.94 -4.97 -14.78
N CYS A 26 4.69 -3.70 -14.40
CA CYS A 26 4.39 -3.37 -13.00
C CYS A 26 3.03 -3.95 -12.55
N TYR A 27 3.06 -4.91 -11.63
CA TYR A 27 1.83 -5.48 -11.05
C TYR A 27 1.07 -4.42 -10.23
N ALA A 28 1.78 -3.55 -9.50
CA ALA A 28 1.16 -2.52 -8.67
C ALA A 28 0.39 -1.49 -9.51
N HIS A 29 0.84 -1.17 -10.72
CA HIS A 29 0.14 -0.29 -11.65
C HIS A 29 -1.21 -0.89 -12.09
N ARG A 30 -1.23 -2.18 -12.42
CA ARG A 30 -2.48 -2.91 -12.72
C ARG A 30 -3.41 -2.94 -11.50
N MET A 31 -2.87 -3.12 -10.30
CA MET A 31 -3.63 -3.11 -9.05
C MET A 31 -4.25 -1.75 -8.73
N ALA A 32 -3.50 -0.67 -8.89
CA ALA A 32 -4.00 0.67 -8.68
C ALA A 32 -5.20 0.98 -9.58
N LYS A 33 -5.15 0.61 -10.86
CA LYS A 33 -6.30 0.75 -11.78
C LYS A 33 -7.52 -0.04 -11.30
N ARG A 34 -7.33 -1.29 -10.86
CA ARG A 34 -8.43 -2.13 -10.32
C ARG A 34 -9.05 -1.55 -9.03
N LEU A 35 -8.26 -0.84 -8.24
CA LEU A 35 -8.64 -0.31 -6.94
C LEU A 35 -8.86 1.20 -6.94
N ALA A 36 -9.05 1.82 -8.10
CA ALA A 36 -9.29 3.25 -8.24
C ALA A 36 -10.37 3.76 -7.26
N GLY A 37 -10.04 4.79 -6.49
CA GLY A 37 -10.92 5.36 -5.45
C GLY A 37 -11.05 4.54 -4.16
N ARG A 38 -10.26 3.46 -3.99
CA ARG A 38 -10.32 2.57 -2.81
C ARG A 38 -8.92 2.34 -2.23
N TYR A 39 -8.86 1.98 -0.95
CA TYR A 39 -7.63 1.57 -0.24
C TYR A 39 -6.47 2.59 -0.29
N GLY A 40 -6.76 3.87 -0.54
CA GLY A 40 -5.76 4.94 -0.65
C GLY A 40 -5.32 5.24 -2.09
N TYR A 41 -5.89 4.58 -3.10
CA TYR A 41 -5.66 4.94 -4.50
C TYR A 41 -6.65 6.04 -4.94
N PRO A 42 -6.19 7.15 -5.55
CA PRO A 42 -7.06 8.17 -6.11
C PRO A 42 -7.99 7.61 -7.21
N LYS A 43 -9.10 8.28 -7.49
CA LYS A 43 -10.06 7.85 -8.54
C LYS A 43 -9.63 8.30 -9.94
N ASP A 44 -9.01 9.47 -10.02
CA ASP A 44 -8.57 10.18 -11.22
C ASP A 44 -7.23 9.65 -11.76
N ASP A 45 -6.18 9.64 -10.95
CA ASP A 45 -4.89 8.99 -11.26
C ASP A 45 -4.54 7.95 -10.18
N PRO A 46 -5.05 6.72 -10.32
CA PRO A 46 -4.93 5.73 -9.27
C PRO A 46 -3.49 5.34 -8.95
N PHE A 47 -2.53 5.52 -9.87
CA PHE A 47 -1.13 5.15 -9.65
C PHE A 47 -0.23 6.34 -9.27
N ARG A 48 -0.81 7.53 -9.09
CA ARG A 48 -0.12 8.71 -8.57
C ARG A 48 0.48 8.40 -7.20
N VAL A 49 1.73 8.83 -7.01
CA VAL A 49 2.40 8.80 -5.71
C VAL A 49 1.57 9.58 -4.71
N THR A 50 1.05 8.89 -3.71
CA THR A 50 0.15 9.44 -2.70
C THR A 50 0.67 9.04 -1.32
N PHE A 51 0.83 10.04 -0.45
CA PHE A 51 1.26 9.86 0.93
C PHE A 51 0.05 9.80 1.87
N HIS A 52 0.10 8.87 2.82
CA HIS A 52 -0.94 8.56 3.80
C HIS A 52 -0.38 8.77 5.21
N PRO A 53 -0.27 10.02 5.69
CA PRO A 53 0.37 10.35 6.98
C PRO A 53 -0.33 9.70 8.18
N GLU A 54 -1.63 9.45 8.09
CA GLU A 54 -2.41 8.78 9.13
C GLU A 54 -1.92 7.33 9.37
N ARG A 55 -1.30 6.71 8.36
CA ARG A 55 -0.77 5.35 8.46
C ARG A 55 0.56 5.28 9.22
N LEU A 56 1.22 6.41 9.48
CA LEU A 56 2.52 6.40 10.17
C LEU A 56 2.46 5.86 11.59
N LYS A 57 1.29 5.97 12.23
CA LYS A 57 1.08 5.54 13.62
C LYS A 57 0.69 4.06 13.72
N GLU A 58 0.36 3.40 12.61
CA GLU A 58 -0.13 2.02 12.63
C GLU A 58 0.82 0.99 13.26
N PRO A 59 2.16 1.06 13.06
CA PRO A 59 3.07 0.10 13.69
C PRO A 59 3.00 0.15 15.23
N ARG A 60 2.72 1.32 15.82
CA ARG A 60 2.60 1.49 17.28
C ARG A 60 1.40 0.75 17.87
N SER A 61 0.40 0.41 17.04
CA SER A 61 -0.79 -0.32 17.46
C SER A 61 -0.56 -1.83 17.59
N VAL A 62 0.60 -2.34 17.15
CA VAL A 62 0.95 -3.75 17.26
C VAL A 62 1.36 -4.07 18.69
N LYS A 63 0.50 -4.84 19.38
CA LYS A 63 0.68 -5.17 20.81
C LYS A 63 1.61 -6.36 21.06
N LYS A 64 1.71 -7.28 20.11
CA LYS A 64 2.51 -8.50 20.23
C LYS A 64 3.64 -8.46 19.21
N PRO A 65 4.86 -8.90 19.56
CA PRO A 65 5.92 -9.09 18.57
C PRO A 65 5.40 -9.87 17.37
N SER A 66 5.72 -9.37 16.18
CA SER A 66 5.31 -9.90 14.88
C SER A 66 6.56 -10.04 14.01
N LYS A 67 6.56 -10.95 13.04
CA LYS A 67 7.64 -11.15 12.07
C LYS A 67 7.77 -9.97 11.11
#